data_AF-A0AAQ3Y6M6-F1
#
_entry.id   AF-A0AAQ3Y6M6-F1
#
_cell.length_a   1.000
_cell.length_b   1.000
_cell.length_c   1.000
_cell.angle_alpha   90.00
_cell.angle_beta   90.00
_cell.angle_gamma   90.00
#
_symmetry.space_group_name_H-M   'P 1'
#
loop_
_entity.id
_entity.type
_entity.pdbx_description
1 polymer ?
#
loop_
_entity_poly.entity_id
_entity_poly.type
_entity_poly.pdbx_seq_one_letter_code
_entity_poly.pdbx_strand_id
1 'polypeptide(L)'
;MNRAQVVELLQVNYQAIKEGKGKWFDKRVAYMIARSFVSKDRRFSDTDYRSMEETLQSELTFFNVLGQPMRGMLVGMLLANGKTKELDIHILIADYHRLRDAGFYLSSYSYFSAYLLQFVETAEKEFVVRRGREIFEELKKHHYFLTGAEDGAIAISLSQQTELEHLSAKQVGDLVESYYQALNNYGFRKSNHLQFAAATAAMLTGSFSHDLLDRMDYLIDSLKRLGIRSKPEFYNSIVTLAFLDSLKGVDFLALGDYLDLLEEKTNLLFYKDFRQSMALGLLINEEMHFLPSDNLTVSALTITMMMAQEQAAVTAAIAASVSAANSSS
;
A
#
# COMPACT_ATOMS: atom_id res chain seq x y z
N MET A 1 12.25 13.83 -12.42
CA MET A 1 11.81 13.36 -13.75
C MET A 1 10.50 14.06 -14.11
N ASN A 2 10.23 14.34 -15.38
CA ASN A 2 8.88 14.78 -15.79
C ASN A 2 7.92 13.58 -15.89
N ARG A 3 6.61 13.83 -15.97
CA ARG A 3 5.57 12.77 -15.95
C ARG A 3 5.71 11.76 -17.10
N ALA A 4 6.11 12.21 -18.29
CA ALA A 4 6.36 11.32 -19.43
C ALA A 4 7.52 10.36 -19.15
N GLN A 5 8.63 10.85 -18.59
CA GLN A 5 9.77 10.02 -18.16
C GLN A 5 9.36 9.04 -17.05
N VAL A 6 8.50 9.46 -16.12
CA VAL A 6 7.98 8.59 -15.05
C VAL A 6 7.20 7.41 -15.64
N VAL A 7 6.29 7.67 -16.58
CA VAL A 7 5.50 6.62 -17.25
C VAL A 7 6.37 5.76 -18.18
N GLU A 8 7.39 6.33 -18.81
CA GLU A 8 8.37 5.58 -19.58
C GLU A 8 9.18 4.61 -18.70
N LEU A 9 9.69 5.08 -17.56
CA LEU A 9 10.38 4.21 -16.60
C LEU A 9 9.46 3.11 -16.06
N LEU A 10 8.17 3.43 -15.82
CA LEU A 10 7.16 2.42 -15.46
C LEU A 10 7.05 1.33 -16.53
N GLN A 11 7.02 1.68 -17.82
CA GLN A 11 6.98 0.71 -18.90
C GLN A 11 8.27 -0.10 -19.02
N VAL A 12 9.43 0.55 -18.91
CA VAL A 12 10.73 -0.15 -18.93
C VAL A 12 10.79 -1.21 -17.83
N ASN A 13 10.39 -0.84 -16.60
CA ASN A 13 10.36 -1.77 -15.49
C ASN A 13 9.33 -2.89 -15.69
N TYR A 14 8.12 -2.56 -16.17
CA TYR A 14 7.10 -3.57 -16.50
C TYR A 14 7.62 -4.57 -17.55
N GLN A 15 8.25 -4.09 -18.61
CA GLN A 15 8.75 -4.93 -19.69
C GLN A 15 9.86 -5.86 -19.18
N ALA A 16 10.81 -5.34 -18.40
CA ALA A 16 11.86 -6.15 -17.77
C ALA A 16 11.30 -7.27 -16.88
N ILE A 17 10.22 -6.99 -16.13
CA ILE A 17 9.52 -8.00 -15.31
C ILE A 17 8.87 -9.07 -16.21
N LYS A 18 8.21 -8.66 -17.30
CA LYS A 18 7.49 -9.57 -18.20
C LYS A 18 8.40 -10.41 -19.10
N GLU A 19 9.62 -9.96 -19.37
CA GLU A 19 10.66 -10.72 -20.08
C GLU A 19 11.42 -11.69 -19.17
N GLY A 20 11.45 -11.40 -17.87
CA GLY A 20 12.15 -12.18 -16.85
C GLY A 20 11.34 -13.29 -16.16
N LYS A 21 11.70 -13.62 -14.91
CA LYS A 21 11.01 -14.60 -14.06
C LYS A 21 9.56 -14.17 -13.76
N GLY A 22 9.32 -12.86 -13.74
CA GLY A 22 7.99 -12.26 -13.56
C GLY A 22 7.03 -12.37 -14.75
N LYS A 23 7.41 -13.05 -15.84
CA LYS A 23 6.53 -13.27 -17.01
C LYS A 23 5.18 -13.91 -16.68
N TRP A 24 5.10 -14.64 -15.57
CA TRP A 24 3.88 -15.31 -15.11
C TRP A 24 2.98 -14.42 -14.25
N PHE A 25 3.45 -13.24 -13.83
CA PHE A 25 2.60 -12.33 -13.08
C PHE A 25 1.44 -11.82 -13.92
N ASP A 26 0.27 -11.71 -13.28
CA ASP A 26 -0.81 -10.91 -13.82
C ASP A 26 -0.30 -9.50 -14.16
N LYS A 27 -0.90 -8.90 -15.19
CA LYS A 27 -0.50 -7.59 -15.69
C LYS A 27 -0.50 -6.54 -14.58
N ARG A 28 -1.51 -6.57 -13.69
CA ARG A 28 -1.63 -5.60 -12.58
C ARG A 28 -0.50 -5.75 -11.58
N VAL A 29 -0.17 -6.99 -11.19
CA VAL A 29 0.93 -7.30 -10.26
C VAL A 29 2.27 -6.83 -10.82
N ALA A 30 2.55 -7.08 -12.10
CA ALA A 30 3.78 -6.61 -12.75
C ALA A 30 3.89 -5.07 -12.74
N TYR A 31 2.79 -4.37 -13.00
CA TYR A 31 2.78 -2.90 -12.93
C TYR A 31 2.91 -2.37 -11.49
N MET A 32 2.33 -3.05 -10.51
CA MET A 32 2.51 -2.69 -9.08
C MET A 32 3.98 -2.79 -8.70
N ILE A 33 4.64 -3.91 -9.03
CA ILE A 33 6.08 -4.08 -8.80
C ILE A 33 6.86 -2.99 -9.53
N ALA A 34 6.59 -2.74 -10.81
CA ALA A 34 7.26 -1.72 -11.60
C ALA A 34 7.14 -0.31 -10.98
N ARG A 35 5.97 0.05 -10.44
CA ARG A 35 5.74 1.33 -9.75
C ARG A 35 6.63 1.49 -8.52
N SER A 36 6.88 0.42 -7.74
CA SER A 36 7.79 0.49 -6.59
C SER A 36 9.18 0.97 -6.98
N PHE A 37 9.69 0.55 -8.15
CA PHE A 37 10.99 1.00 -8.65
C PHE A 37 10.96 2.44 -9.17
N VAL A 38 9.88 2.84 -9.84
CA VAL A 38 9.68 4.22 -10.31
C VAL A 38 9.72 5.20 -9.13
N SER A 39 9.10 4.84 -8.00
CA SER A 39 9.05 5.67 -6.79
C SER A 39 10.42 6.02 -6.18
N LYS A 40 11.48 5.30 -6.60
CA LYS A 40 12.85 5.46 -6.13
C LYS A 40 13.82 5.84 -7.25
N ASP A 41 13.32 6.15 -8.45
CA ASP A 41 14.10 6.37 -9.67
C ASP A 41 15.06 5.20 -9.98
N ARG A 42 14.54 3.97 -9.90
CA ARG A 42 15.31 2.74 -10.08
C ARG A 42 14.78 1.89 -11.22
N ARG A 43 15.67 1.02 -11.70
CA ARG A 43 15.35 0.01 -12.71
C ARG A 43 15.24 -1.38 -12.08
N PHE A 44 14.28 -2.15 -12.56
CA PHE A 44 14.12 -3.55 -12.20
C PHE A 44 15.29 -4.38 -12.76
N SER A 45 15.77 -5.33 -11.96
CA SER A 45 16.83 -6.27 -12.31
C SER A 45 16.29 -7.70 -12.15
N ASP A 46 16.11 -8.41 -13.27
CA ASP A 46 15.63 -9.80 -13.23
C ASP A 46 16.65 -10.71 -12.52
N THR A 47 17.95 -10.44 -12.67
CA THR A 47 19.00 -11.19 -11.99
C THR A 47 18.86 -11.10 -10.47
N ASP A 48 18.75 -9.89 -9.93
CA ASP A 48 18.62 -9.67 -8.48
C ASP A 48 17.29 -10.25 -7.98
N TYR A 49 16.22 -10.10 -8.78
CA TYR A 49 14.92 -10.65 -8.47
C TYR A 49 14.92 -12.18 -8.38
N ARG A 50 15.57 -12.87 -9.32
CA ARG A 50 15.72 -14.33 -9.28
C ARG A 50 16.44 -14.79 -8.03
N SER A 51 17.59 -14.17 -7.75
CA SER A 51 18.43 -14.51 -6.61
C SER A 51 17.70 -14.30 -5.28
N MET A 52 17.03 -13.15 -5.11
CA MET A 52 16.26 -12.87 -3.90
C MET A 52 15.04 -13.77 -3.76
N GLU A 53 14.34 -14.10 -4.85
CA GLU A 53 13.21 -15.04 -4.80
C GLU A 53 13.67 -16.46 -4.46
N GLU A 54 14.81 -16.92 -4.99
CA GLU A 54 15.38 -18.24 -4.68
C GLU A 54 15.81 -18.34 -3.22
N THR A 55 16.50 -17.31 -2.73
CA THR A 55 16.89 -17.20 -1.31
C THR A 55 15.67 -17.21 -0.40
N LEU A 56 14.63 -16.44 -0.73
CA LEU A 56 13.39 -16.44 0.04
C LEU A 56 12.75 -17.83 -0.01
N GLN A 57 12.65 -18.47 -1.17
CA GLN A 57 12.06 -19.80 -1.29
C GLN A 57 12.81 -20.87 -0.48
N SER A 58 14.14 -20.82 -0.38
CA SER A 58 14.90 -21.79 0.43
C SER A 58 14.69 -21.63 1.93
N GLU A 59 14.41 -20.41 2.40
CA GLU A 59 14.10 -20.11 3.80
C GLU A 59 12.64 -20.42 4.18
N LEU A 60 11.74 -20.43 3.19
CA LEU A 60 10.34 -20.73 3.41
C LEU A 60 10.13 -22.23 3.65
N THR A 61 9.75 -22.58 4.88
CA THR A 61 9.39 -23.96 5.25
C THR A 61 8.14 -24.47 4.53
N PHE A 62 7.90 -25.79 4.57
CA PHE A 62 6.78 -26.47 3.90
C PHE A 62 5.37 -25.95 4.30
N PHE A 63 5.24 -25.30 5.46
CA PHE A 63 3.98 -24.71 5.94
C PHE A 63 3.89 -23.19 5.70
N ASN A 64 4.71 -22.66 4.80
CA ASN A 64 4.70 -21.24 4.47
C ASN A 64 3.35 -20.78 3.86
N VAL A 65 2.85 -19.65 4.36
CA VAL A 65 1.63 -18.99 3.88
C VAL A 65 1.87 -18.02 2.73
N LEU A 66 3.12 -17.60 2.48
CA LEU A 66 3.51 -16.62 1.47
C LEU A 66 3.51 -17.22 0.05
N GLY A 67 2.32 -17.25 -0.56
CA GLY A 67 2.10 -17.62 -1.95
C GLY A 67 2.28 -16.47 -2.95
N GLN A 68 2.15 -16.79 -4.24
CA GLN A 68 2.02 -15.76 -5.29
C GLN A 68 0.58 -15.22 -5.32
N PRO A 69 0.35 -13.94 -5.70
CA PRO A 69 1.34 -12.95 -6.14
C PRO A 69 2.09 -12.20 -5.01
N MET A 70 1.70 -12.40 -3.75
CA MET A 70 2.19 -11.62 -2.60
C MET A 70 3.70 -11.76 -2.41
N ARG A 71 4.24 -12.98 -2.57
CA ARG A 71 5.69 -13.22 -2.54
C ARG A 71 6.44 -12.38 -3.56
N GLY A 72 5.96 -12.34 -4.80
CA GLY A 72 6.62 -11.58 -5.87
C GLY A 72 6.56 -10.07 -5.64
N MET A 73 5.43 -9.56 -5.13
CA MET A 73 5.32 -8.16 -4.73
C MET A 73 6.32 -7.81 -3.63
N LEU A 74 6.41 -8.64 -2.59
CA LEU A 74 7.33 -8.44 -1.46
C LEU A 74 8.79 -8.38 -1.91
N VAL A 75 9.24 -9.33 -2.74
CA VAL A 75 10.61 -9.32 -3.30
C VAL A 75 10.84 -8.07 -4.14
N GLY A 76 9.88 -7.70 -4.99
CA GLY A 76 9.95 -6.47 -5.78
C GLY A 76 10.11 -5.22 -4.93
N MET A 77 9.41 -5.13 -3.80
CA MET A 77 9.49 -3.99 -2.88
C MET A 77 10.82 -3.91 -2.12
N LEU A 78 11.36 -5.04 -1.67
CA LEU A 78 12.70 -5.13 -1.08
C LEU A 78 13.75 -4.59 -2.06
N LEU A 79 13.74 -5.12 -3.28
CA LEU A 79 14.67 -4.70 -4.32
C LEU A 79 14.54 -3.22 -4.64
N ALA A 80 13.31 -2.70 -4.79
CA ALA A 80 13.06 -1.28 -5.03
C ALA A 80 13.63 -0.37 -3.92
N ASN A 81 13.67 -0.85 -2.68
CA ASN A 81 14.24 -0.14 -1.53
C ASN A 81 15.72 -0.47 -1.24
N GLY A 82 16.37 -1.20 -2.14
CA GLY A 82 17.82 -1.41 -2.12
C GLY A 82 18.24 -2.58 -1.25
N LYS A 83 17.26 -3.36 -0.78
CA LYS A 83 17.42 -4.58 -0.03
C LYS A 83 17.62 -5.73 -1.03
N THR A 84 18.87 -5.89 -1.49
CA THR A 84 19.24 -6.84 -2.56
C THR A 84 20.16 -7.95 -2.06
N LYS A 85 20.41 -8.04 -0.76
CA LYS A 85 21.31 -9.04 -0.17
C LYS A 85 20.50 -10.18 0.45
N GLU A 86 21.09 -11.37 0.46
CA GLU A 86 20.55 -12.53 1.17
C GLU A 86 20.27 -12.20 2.65
N LEU A 87 21.13 -11.39 3.30
CA LEU A 87 20.90 -10.92 4.66
C LEU A 87 19.55 -10.20 4.83
N ASP A 88 19.08 -9.47 3.83
CA ASP A 88 17.79 -8.78 3.91
C ASP A 88 16.61 -9.78 3.95
N ILE A 89 16.74 -10.94 3.29
CA ILE A 89 15.78 -12.04 3.42
C ILE A 89 15.84 -12.64 4.82
N HIS A 90 17.03 -12.90 5.35
CA HIS A 90 17.18 -13.44 6.71
C HIS A 90 16.55 -12.52 7.76
N ILE A 91 16.78 -11.20 7.65
CA ILE A 91 16.17 -10.23 8.55
C ILE A 91 14.64 -10.24 8.38
N LEU A 92 14.12 -10.33 7.15
CA LEU A 92 12.68 -10.39 6.90
C LEU A 92 12.02 -11.62 7.57
N ILE A 93 12.65 -12.79 7.48
CA ILE A 93 12.16 -14.01 8.12
C ILE A 93 12.24 -13.91 9.64
N ALA A 94 13.34 -13.36 10.18
CA ALA A 94 13.48 -13.11 11.62
C ALA A 94 12.40 -12.12 12.12
N ASP A 95 12.12 -11.05 11.37
CA ASP A 95 11.10 -10.05 11.69
C ASP A 95 9.68 -10.66 11.63
N TYR A 96 9.42 -11.56 10.68
CA TYR A 96 8.18 -12.34 10.62
C TYR A 96 8.00 -13.23 11.86
N HIS A 97 9.06 -13.90 12.31
CA HIS A 97 9.02 -14.69 13.55
C HIS A 97 8.82 -13.82 14.79
N ARG A 98 9.44 -12.64 14.86
CA ARG A 98 9.20 -11.67 15.95
C ARG A 98 7.73 -11.27 16.04
N LEU A 99 7.09 -10.99 14.91
CA LEU A 99 5.66 -10.67 14.85
C LEU A 99 4.80 -11.85 15.32
N ARG A 100 5.12 -13.07 14.88
CA ARG A 100 4.44 -14.29 15.34
C ARG A 100 4.53 -14.44 16.86
N ASP A 101 5.72 -14.28 17.40
CA ASP A 101 5.98 -14.51 18.83
C ASP A 101 5.32 -13.43 19.70
N ALA A 102 5.09 -12.23 19.15
CA ALA A 102 4.25 -11.19 19.74
C ALA A 102 2.73 -11.41 19.58
N GLY A 103 2.32 -12.50 18.91
CA GLY A 103 0.92 -12.91 18.78
C GLY A 103 0.15 -12.30 17.61
N PHE A 104 0.82 -11.77 16.59
CA PHE A 104 0.15 -11.40 15.34
C PHE A 104 -0.35 -12.64 14.59
N TYR A 105 -1.50 -12.52 13.92
CA TYR A 105 -2.02 -13.58 13.06
C TYR A 105 -1.05 -13.87 11.92
N LEU A 106 -0.85 -15.16 11.62
CA LEU A 106 0.00 -15.60 10.52
C LEU A 106 -0.77 -15.58 9.20
N SER A 107 -0.31 -14.80 8.24
CA SER A 107 -0.84 -14.74 6.88
C SER A 107 0.24 -14.26 5.90
N SER A 108 -0.06 -14.29 4.60
CA SER A 108 0.78 -13.63 3.59
C SER A 108 1.01 -12.15 3.91
N TYR A 109 0.05 -11.47 4.55
CA TYR A 109 0.16 -10.04 4.86
C TYR A 109 1.11 -9.74 6.04
N SER A 110 1.35 -10.72 6.92
CA SER A 110 2.28 -10.57 8.04
C SER A 110 3.72 -10.37 7.54
N TYR A 111 4.04 -10.82 6.32
CA TYR A 111 5.32 -10.52 5.68
C TYR A 111 5.46 -9.05 5.25
N PHE A 112 4.37 -8.35 4.92
CA PHE A 112 4.44 -6.89 4.70
C PHE A 112 4.68 -6.13 6.00
N SER A 113 4.15 -6.65 7.11
CA SER A 113 4.48 -6.12 8.45
C SER A 113 5.97 -6.33 8.76
N ALA A 114 6.52 -7.51 8.48
CA ALA A 114 7.94 -7.80 8.64
C ALA A 114 8.82 -6.93 7.73
N TYR A 115 8.36 -6.65 6.51
CA TYR A 115 9.02 -5.73 5.60
C TYR A 115 9.09 -4.31 6.16
N LEU A 116 8.05 -3.81 6.82
CA LEU A 116 8.08 -2.49 7.46
C LEU A 116 9.14 -2.42 8.56
N LEU A 117 9.37 -3.52 9.30
CA LEU A 117 10.43 -3.59 10.32
C LEU A 117 11.85 -3.52 9.73
N GLN A 118 12.03 -3.66 8.41
CA GLN A 118 13.34 -3.48 7.75
C GLN A 118 13.84 -2.03 7.77
N PHE A 119 12.95 -1.09 8.08
CA PHE A 119 13.25 0.35 8.19
C PHE A 119 13.40 0.81 9.64
N VAL A 120 13.22 -0.10 10.61
CA VAL A 120 13.36 0.17 12.04
C VAL A 120 14.73 -0.29 12.51
N GLU A 121 15.36 0.51 13.38
CA GLU A 121 16.60 0.09 14.02
C GLU A 121 16.39 -1.18 14.85
N THR A 122 17.36 -2.10 14.81
CA THR A 122 17.25 -3.40 15.48
C THR A 122 16.90 -3.29 16.97
N ALA A 123 17.42 -2.26 17.66
CA ALA A 123 17.16 -2.01 19.08
C ALA A 123 15.70 -1.62 19.37
N GLU A 124 15.00 -1.04 18.40
CA GLU A 124 13.63 -0.53 18.55
C GLU A 124 12.56 -1.52 18.09
N LYS A 125 12.94 -2.55 17.32
CA LYS A 125 11.99 -3.52 16.73
C LYS A 125 11.07 -4.17 17.76
N GLU A 126 11.57 -4.54 18.94
CA GLU A 126 10.74 -5.15 19.98
C GLU A 126 9.70 -4.16 20.56
N PHE A 127 10.10 -2.89 20.73
CA PHE A 127 9.18 -1.85 21.17
C PHE A 127 8.09 -1.62 20.12
N VAL A 128 8.49 -1.46 18.86
CA VAL A 128 7.60 -1.28 17.71
C VAL A 128 6.61 -2.44 17.59
N VAL A 129 7.09 -3.68 17.65
CA VAL A 129 6.23 -4.87 17.54
C VAL A 129 5.22 -4.94 18.68
N ARG A 130 5.64 -4.70 19.93
CA ARG A 130 4.74 -4.70 21.08
C ARG A 130 3.69 -3.58 20.97
N ARG A 131 4.12 -2.36 20.66
CA ARG A 131 3.22 -1.21 20.47
C ARG A 131 2.25 -1.44 19.31
N GLY A 132 2.73 -1.99 18.20
CA GLY A 132 1.89 -2.37 17.07
C GLY A 132 0.85 -3.41 17.45
N ARG A 133 1.20 -4.39 18.31
CA ARG A 133 0.23 -5.37 18.80
C ARG A 133 -0.85 -4.72 19.67
N GLU A 134 -0.48 -3.79 20.53
CA GLU A 134 -1.42 -3.03 21.35
C GLU A 134 -2.36 -2.19 20.48
N ILE A 135 -1.83 -1.47 19.49
CA ILE A 135 -2.63 -0.69 18.52
C ILE A 135 -3.59 -1.61 17.76
N PHE A 136 -3.12 -2.77 17.28
CA PHE A 136 -3.96 -3.73 16.57
C PHE A 136 -5.16 -4.18 17.42
N GLU A 137 -4.95 -4.45 18.71
CA GLU A 137 -6.04 -4.82 19.61
C GLU A 137 -7.03 -3.67 19.84
N GLU A 138 -6.56 -2.42 19.89
CA GLU A 138 -7.45 -1.24 19.97
C GLU A 138 -8.28 -1.06 18.68
N LEU A 139 -7.68 -1.24 17.50
CA LEU A 139 -8.41 -1.23 16.23
C LEU A 139 -9.48 -2.32 16.19
N LYS A 140 -9.12 -3.53 16.64
CA LYS A 140 -10.04 -4.69 16.69
C LYS A 140 -11.19 -4.48 17.67
N LYS A 141 -10.99 -3.74 18.78
CA LYS A 141 -12.08 -3.40 19.71
C LYS A 141 -13.15 -2.53 19.05
N HIS A 142 -12.74 -1.57 18.23
CA HIS A 142 -13.67 -0.69 17.49
C HIS A 142 -14.34 -1.43 16.32
N HIS A 143 -13.60 -2.29 15.61
CA HIS A 143 -14.07 -2.93 14.39
C HIS A 143 -13.74 -4.44 14.30
N TYR A 144 -14.27 -5.22 15.25
CA TYR A 144 -13.96 -6.65 15.39
C TYR A 144 -14.12 -7.48 14.09
N PHE A 145 -15.15 -7.20 13.29
CA PHE A 145 -15.43 -7.93 12.05
C PHE A 145 -14.64 -7.44 10.84
N LEU A 146 -14.06 -6.24 10.90
CA LEU A 146 -13.26 -5.67 9.81
C LEU A 146 -11.76 -5.89 9.99
N THR A 147 -11.30 -6.00 11.23
CA THR A 147 -9.88 -6.08 11.55
C THR A 147 -9.36 -7.52 11.42
N GLY A 148 -8.62 -7.77 10.34
CA GLY A 148 -8.07 -9.06 9.95
C GLY A 148 -6.54 -9.16 10.10
N ALA A 149 -5.91 -10.12 9.42
CA ALA A 149 -4.46 -10.28 9.48
C ALA A 149 -3.72 -9.20 8.67
N GLU A 150 -4.39 -8.64 7.67
CA GLU A 150 -3.94 -7.53 6.83
C GLU A 150 -3.73 -6.23 7.62
N ASP A 151 -4.51 -6.01 8.67
CA ASP A 151 -4.41 -4.84 9.55
C ASP A 151 -3.11 -4.83 10.39
N GLY A 152 -2.39 -5.96 10.45
CA GLY A 152 -1.09 -6.03 11.10
C GLY A 152 -0.08 -5.04 10.51
N ALA A 153 -0.09 -4.87 9.18
CA ALA A 153 0.83 -3.94 8.51
C ALA A 153 0.53 -2.49 8.91
N ILE A 154 -0.75 -2.14 9.02
CA ILE A 154 -1.19 -0.80 9.45
C ILE A 154 -0.84 -0.54 10.91
N ALA A 155 -1.10 -1.50 11.80
CA ALA A 155 -0.77 -1.34 13.20
C ALA A 155 0.75 -1.16 13.40
N ILE A 156 1.55 -1.90 12.64
CA ILE A 156 3.01 -1.76 12.61
C ILE A 156 3.43 -0.41 12.01
N SER A 157 2.81 0.07 10.93
CA SER A 157 3.06 1.42 10.40
C SER A 157 2.75 2.52 11.41
N LEU A 158 1.59 2.46 12.07
CA LEU A 158 1.17 3.43 13.10
C LEU A 158 2.12 3.43 14.30
N SER A 159 2.62 2.27 14.70
CA SER A 159 3.51 2.15 15.87
C SER A 159 4.87 2.80 15.69
N GLN A 160 5.29 3.04 14.45
CA GLN A 160 6.60 3.60 14.09
C GLN A 160 6.55 5.09 13.72
N GLN A 161 5.35 5.69 13.63
CA GLN A 161 5.27 7.11 13.28
C GLN A 161 5.65 7.98 14.49
N THR A 162 6.64 8.85 14.28
CA THR A 162 7.08 9.84 15.25
C THR A 162 5.93 10.75 15.69
N GLU A 163 5.05 11.11 14.77
CA GLU A 163 3.87 11.93 15.01
C GLU A 163 2.90 11.28 16.01
N LEU A 164 2.92 9.95 16.14
CA LEU A 164 2.06 9.21 17.06
C LEU A 164 2.79 8.74 18.32
N GLU A 165 4.10 8.94 18.44
CA GLU A 165 4.91 8.42 19.56
C GLU A 165 4.40 8.93 20.92
N HIS A 166 3.93 10.18 20.95
CA HIS A 166 3.38 10.82 22.15
C HIS A 166 2.01 10.29 22.58
N LEU A 167 1.34 9.47 21.75
CA LEU A 167 0.03 8.87 22.05
C LEU A 167 0.18 7.46 22.59
N SER A 168 -0.70 7.07 23.51
CA SER A 168 -0.87 5.65 23.89
C SER A 168 -1.56 4.86 22.76
N ALA A 169 -1.42 3.53 22.75
CA ALA A 169 -2.11 2.69 21.78
C ALA A 169 -3.64 2.93 21.74
N LYS A 170 -4.26 3.14 22.91
CA LYS A 170 -5.68 3.50 23.02
C LYS A 170 -5.99 4.83 22.33
N GLN A 171 -5.18 5.86 22.56
CA GLN A 171 -5.38 7.16 21.90
C GLN A 171 -5.18 7.08 20.39
N VAL A 172 -4.25 6.25 19.91
CA VAL A 172 -4.12 5.97 18.47
C VAL A 172 -5.39 5.29 17.94
N GLY A 173 -5.90 4.27 18.62
CA GLY A 173 -7.16 3.61 18.25
C GLY A 173 -8.35 4.56 18.21
N ASP A 174 -8.51 5.42 19.22
CA ASP A 174 -9.57 6.43 19.30
C ASP A 174 -9.44 7.50 18.19
N LEU A 175 -8.20 7.86 17.81
CA LEU A 175 -7.93 8.78 16.71
C LEU A 175 -8.32 8.15 15.35
N VAL A 176 -7.96 6.88 15.13
CA VAL A 176 -8.36 6.15 13.92
C VAL A 176 -9.88 6.03 13.83
N GLU A 177 -10.55 5.71 14.94
CA GLU A 177 -12.03 5.66 14.98
C GLU A 177 -12.66 7.02 14.66
N SER A 178 -12.08 8.11 15.18
CA SER A 178 -12.56 9.47 14.89
C SER A 178 -12.51 9.77 13.39
N TYR A 179 -11.39 9.43 12.73
CA TYR A 179 -11.28 9.55 11.27
C TYR A 179 -12.21 8.60 10.52
N TYR A 180 -12.40 7.37 11.00
CA TYR A 180 -13.31 6.41 10.38
C TYR A 180 -14.74 6.96 10.32
N GLN A 181 -15.23 7.50 11.43
CA GLN A 181 -16.57 8.10 11.50
C GLN A 181 -16.67 9.36 10.63
N ALA A 182 -15.65 10.23 10.66
CA ALA A 182 -15.63 11.42 9.84
C ALA A 182 -15.67 11.08 8.34
N LEU A 183 -14.80 10.19 7.86
CA LEU A 183 -14.75 9.76 6.47
C LEU A 183 -16.04 9.05 6.03
N ASN A 184 -16.66 8.25 6.90
CA ASN A 184 -17.99 7.68 6.66
C ASN A 184 -19.05 8.77 6.43
N ASN A 185 -19.01 9.86 7.20
CA ASN A 185 -19.90 11.00 7.04
C ASN A 185 -19.66 11.76 5.72
N TYR A 186 -18.43 11.74 5.19
CA TYR A 186 -18.10 12.21 3.83
C TYR A 186 -18.54 11.23 2.71
N GLY A 187 -19.25 10.15 3.06
CA GLY A 187 -19.86 9.22 2.10
C GLY A 187 -19.00 8.01 1.78
N PHE A 188 -17.90 7.77 2.51
CA PHE A 188 -17.12 6.55 2.34
C PHE A 188 -17.86 5.37 2.96
N ARG A 189 -18.00 4.29 2.21
CA ARG A 189 -18.73 3.12 2.69
C ARG A 189 -17.90 2.36 3.72
N LYS A 190 -18.55 1.98 4.83
CA LYS A 190 -17.98 1.09 5.85
C LYS A 190 -17.40 -0.16 5.20
N SER A 191 -16.09 -0.34 5.37
CA SER A 191 -15.30 -1.42 4.77
C SER A 191 -13.92 -1.45 5.42
N ASN A 192 -13.14 -2.51 5.19
CA ASN A 192 -11.74 -2.53 5.61
C ASN A 192 -10.94 -1.39 4.95
N HIS A 193 -11.22 -1.06 3.68
CA HIS A 193 -10.60 0.09 3.01
C HIS A 193 -10.86 1.43 3.70
N LEU A 194 -12.02 1.61 4.35
CA LEU A 194 -12.29 2.81 5.15
C LEU A 194 -11.43 2.84 6.42
N GLN A 195 -11.28 1.71 7.11
CA GLN A 195 -10.39 1.58 8.27
C GLN A 195 -8.94 1.89 7.88
N PHE A 196 -8.49 1.39 6.72
CA PHE A 196 -7.16 1.70 6.18
C PHE A 196 -7.00 3.18 5.90
N ALA A 197 -7.98 3.82 5.25
CA ALA A 197 -7.94 5.25 4.96
C ALA A 197 -7.93 6.11 6.24
N ALA A 198 -8.71 5.72 7.25
CA ALA A 198 -8.71 6.38 8.56
C ALA A 198 -7.38 6.23 9.30
N ALA A 199 -6.78 5.04 9.26
CA ALA A 199 -5.46 4.80 9.81
C ALA A 199 -4.38 5.62 9.10
N THR A 200 -4.44 5.74 7.76
CA THR A 200 -3.54 6.62 7.01
C THR A 200 -3.73 8.09 7.39
N ALA A 201 -4.96 8.56 7.59
CA ALA A 201 -5.19 9.93 8.08
C ALA A 201 -4.50 10.14 9.43
N ALA A 202 -4.71 9.23 10.40
CA ALA A 202 -4.05 9.29 11.71
C ALA A 202 -2.52 9.25 11.60
N MET A 203 -1.99 8.36 10.76
CA MET A 203 -0.57 8.18 10.48
C MET A 203 0.08 9.48 9.96
N LEU A 204 -0.57 10.15 9.01
CA LEU A 204 -0.02 11.35 8.36
C LEU A 204 -0.15 12.62 9.20
N THR A 205 -1.16 12.70 10.07
CA THR A 205 -1.52 13.94 10.77
C THR A 205 -1.11 13.95 12.24
N GLY A 206 -0.94 12.79 12.88
CA GLY A 206 -0.64 12.67 14.31
C GLY A 206 -1.77 13.10 15.26
N SER A 207 -2.82 13.74 14.74
CA SER A 207 -3.94 14.33 15.48
C SER A 207 -5.15 14.48 14.56
N PHE A 208 -6.34 14.78 15.09
CA PHE A 208 -7.52 14.94 14.24
C PHE A 208 -7.46 16.28 13.49
N SER A 209 -7.40 16.22 12.16
CA SER A 209 -7.23 17.37 11.27
C SER A 209 -8.53 17.69 10.55
N HIS A 210 -9.12 18.84 10.91
CA HIS A 210 -10.25 19.40 10.18
C HIS A 210 -9.83 19.89 8.79
N ASP A 211 -8.62 20.44 8.64
CA ASP A 211 -8.12 20.90 7.34
C ASP A 211 -8.07 19.78 6.31
N LEU A 212 -7.64 18.56 6.71
CA LEU A 212 -7.68 17.39 5.84
C LEU A 212 -9.11 17.10 5.37
N LEU A 213 -10.08 17.15 6.28
CA LEU A 213 -11.49 16.89 5.99
C LEU A 213 -12.10 17.97 5.09
N ASP A 214 -11.74 19.24 5.30
CA ASP A 214 -12.20 20.36 4.48
C ASP A 214 -11.70 20.24 3.03
N ARG A 215 -10.52 19.62 2.80
CA ARG A 215 -10.04 19.31 1.45
C ARG A 215 -10.77 18.17 0.76
N MET A 216 -11.47 17.31 1.50
CA MET A 216 -12.10 16.11 0.95
C MET A 216 -13.17 16.43 -0.09
N ASP A 217 -14.02 17.44 0.15
CA ASP A 217 -15.11 17.78 -0.79
C ASP A 217 -14.55 18.26 -2.13
N TYR A 218 -13.58 19.18 -2.09
CA TYR A 218 -12.90 19.68 -3.28
C TYR A 218 -12.21 18.55 -4.05
N LEU A 219 -11.54 17.65 -3.32
CA LEU A 219 -10.84 16.53 -3.91
C LEU A 219 -11.80 15.54 -4.57
N ILE A 220 -12.85 15.14 -3.88
CA ILE A 220 -13.88 14.22 -4.39
C ILE A 220 -14.51 14.79 -5.66
N ASP A 221 -14.82 16.08 -5.68
CA ASP A 221 -15.40 16.72 -6.87
C ASP A 221 -14.40 16.84 -8.02
N SER A 222 -13.13 17.10 -7.74
CA SER A 222 -12.07 17.10 -8.75
C SER A 222 -11.86 15.72 -9.37
N LEU A 223 -11.88 14.67 -8.55
CA LEU A 223 -11.83 13.28 -9.02
C LEU A 223 -13.06 12.91 -9.87
N LYS A 224 -14.26 13.32 -9.46
CA LYS A 224 -15.49 13.09 -10.24
C LYS A 224 -15.41 13.76 -11.62
N ARG A 225 -14.88 14.99 -11.71
CA ARG A 225 -14.67 15.71 -12.98
C ARG A 225 -13.73 14.96 -13.92
N LEU A 226 -12.75 14.24 -13.38
CA LEU A 226 -11.84 13.35 -14.12
C LEU A 226 -12.41 11.94 -14.34
N GLY A 227 -13.68 11.70 -14.00
CA GLY A 227 -14.34 10.39 -14.16
C GLY A 227 -13.87 9.32 -13.18
N ILE A 228 -13.21 9.71 -12.08
CA ILE A 228 -12.80 8.83 -10.99
C ILE A 228 -13.88 8.88 -9.91
N ARG A 229 -14.49 7.72 -9.63
CA ARG A 229 -15.48 7.58 -8.54
C ARG A 229 -14.76 7.19 -7.25
N SER A 230 -15.25 7.65 -6.10
CA SER A 230 -14.75 7.27 -4.78
C SER A 230 -15.08 5.80 -4.45
N LYS A 231 -14.34 4.88 -5.07
CA LYS A 231 -14.42 3.44 -4.80
C LYS A 231 -13.54 3.09 -3.59
N PRO A 232 -13.86 2.03 -2.83
CA PRO A 232 -13.10 1.65 -1.64
C PRO A 232 -11.59 1.52 -1.88
N GLU A 233 -11.16 0.95 -3.00
CA GLU A 233 -9.76 0.79 -3.37
C GLU A 233 -9.00 2.12 -3.59
N PHE A 234 -9.71 3.25 -3.68
CA PHE A 234 -9.13 4.59 -3.81
C PHE A 234 -9.16 5.40 -2.51
N TYR A 235 -9.84 4.94 -1.45
CA TYR A 235 -10.01 5.70 -0.21
C TYR A 235 -8.68 6.14 0.40
N ASN A 236 -7.70 5.24 0.43
CA ASN A 236 -6.38 5.53 0.95
C ASN A 236 -5.66 6.62 0.12
N SER A 237 -5.73 6.52 -1.21
CA SER A 237 -5.15 7.52 -2.12
C SER A 237 -5.84 8.87 -1.98
N ILE A 238 -7.16 8.87 -1.82
CA ILE A 238 -7.95 10.08 -1.62
C ILE A 238 -7.52 10.79 -0.33
N VAL A 239 -7.46 10.09 0.81
CA VAL A 239 -7.01 10.67 2.08
C VAL A 239 -5.59 11.21 1.98
N THR A 240 -4.69 10.46 1.33
CA THR A 240 -3.29 10.88 1.18
C THR A 240 -3.19 12.16 0.35
N LEU A 241 -3.94 12.27 -0.75
CA LEU A 241 -3.97 13.48 -1.57
C LEU A 241 -4.64 14.65 -0.84
N ALA A 242 -5.67 14.42 -0.04
CA ALA A 242 -6.31 15.47 0.76
C ALA A 242 -5.33 16.04 1.80
N PHE A 243 -4.55 15.16 2.45
CA PHE A 243 -3.46 15.58 3.32
C PHE A 243 -2.41 16.42 2.58
N LEU A 244 -1.93 15.94 1.43
CA LEU A 244 -0.93 16.68 0.63
C LEU A 244 -1.45 18.03 0.14
N ASP A 245 -2.73 18.10 -0.28
CA ASP A 245 -3.39 19.33 -0.68
C ASP A 245 -3.52 20.31 0.50
N SER A 246 -3.80 19.81 1.71
CA SER A 246 -3.86 20.64 2.92
C SER A 246 -2.52 21.29 3.27
N LEU A 247 -1.40 20.62 2.97
CA LEU A 247 -0.06 21.12 3.29
C LEU A 247 0.48 22.14 2.29
N LYS A 248 0.27 21.91 0.99
CA LYS A 248 0.94 22.69 -0.07
C LYS A 248 0.10 22.96 -1.31
N GLY A 249 -1.12 22.45 -1.36
CA GLY A 249 -1.92 22.39 -2.58
C GLY A 249 -1.42 21.30 -3.54
N VAL A 250 -2.33 20.61 -4.21
CA VAL A 250 -2.04 19.61 -5.24
C VAL A 250 -2.61 20.06 -6.57
N ASP A 251 -1.80 19.99 -7.63
CA ASP A 251 -2.27 20.25 -8.99
C ASP A 251 -3.01 19.03 -9.54
N PHE A 252 -4.33 19.03 -9.49
CA PHE A 252 -5.14 17.93 -10.03
C PHE A 252 -5.12 17.84 -11.56
N LEU A 253 -4.59 18.82 -12.29
CA LEU A 253 -4.34 18.68 -13.73
C LEU A 253 -3.28 17.61 -14.00
N ALA A 254 -2.30 17.47 -13.10
CA ALA A 254 -1.30 16.41 -13.14
C ALA A 254 -1.92 15.00 -13.17
N LEU A 255 -3.05 14.82 -12.49
CA LEU A 255 -3.77 13.55 -12.51
C LEU A 255 -4.33 13.23 -13.90
N GLY A 256 -4.84 14.25 -14.60
CA GLY A 256 -5.27 14.14 -16.00
C GLY A 256 -4.13 13.72 -16.91
N ASP A 257 -2.97 14.40 -16.79
CA ASP A 257 -1.77 14.06 -17.56
C ASP A 257 -1.35 12.60 -17.36
N TYR A 258 -1.35 12.12 -16.11
CA TYR A 258 -1.02 10.72 -15.82
C TYR A 258 -2.03 9.75 -16.41
N LEU A 259 -3.34 10.07 -16.38
CA LEU A 259 -4.35 9.21 -16.99
C LEU A 259 -4.14 9.09 -18.50
N ASP A 260 -3.87 10.20 -19.17
CA ASP A 260 -3.65 10.25 -20.63
C ASP A 260 -2.36 9.51 -21.01
N LEU A 261 -1.26 9.80 -20.31
CA LEU A 261 0.02 9.10 -20.53
C LEU A 261 -0.10 7.60 -20.27
N LEU A 262 -0.83 7.20 -19.22
CA LEU A 262 -1.03 5.78 -18.93
C LEU A 262 -1.91 5.10 -19.98
N GLU A 263 -2.86 5.81 -20.59
CA GLU A 263 -3.68 5.28 -21.67
C GLU A 263 -2.88 5.14 -22.98
N GLU A 264 -2.05 6.13 -23.32
CA GLU A 264 -1.24 6.14 -24.54
C GLU A 264 -0.07 5.15 -24.49
N LYS A 265 0.66 5.12 -23.37
CA LYS A 265 1.98 4.49 -23.29
C LYS A 265 1.96 3.08 -22.71
N THR A 266 0.80 2.59 -22.24
CA THR A 266 0.74 1.35 -21.45
C THR A 266 -0.36 0.42 -21.94
N ASN A 267 -0.24 -0.86 -21.63
CA ASN A 267 -1.22 -1.87 -22.04
C ASN A 267 -2.42 -1.98 -21.08
N LEU A 268 -2.84 -0.85 -20.49
CA LEU A 268 -3.90 -0.74 -19.47
C LEU A 268 -5.24 -0.20 -19.99
N LEU A 269 -5.45 -0.15 -21.31
CA LEU A 269 -6.68 0.38 -21.91
C LEU A 269 -7.96 -0.25 -21.32
N PHE A 270 -7.98 -1.58 -21.17
CA PHE A 270 -9.12 -2.34 -20.63
C PHE A 270 -9.13 -2.45 -19.09
N TYR A 271 -8.19 -1.81 -18.40
CA TYR A 271 -8.00 -1.89 -16.95
C TYR A 271 -8.30 -0.55 -16.29
N LYS A 272 -9.44 0.08 -16.63
CA LYS A 272 -9.78 1.46 -16.26
C LYS A 272 -9.55 1.77 -14.77
N ASP A 273 -10.11 0.96 -13.87
CA ASP A 273 -10.01 1.20 -12.42
C ASP A 273 -8.56 1.07 -11.92
N PHE A 274 -7.83 0.07 -12.43
CA PHE A 274 -6.43 -0.10 -12.09
C PHE A 274 -5.56 1.03 -12.66
N ARG A 275 -5.87 1.52 -13.87
CA ARG A 275 -5.20 2.69 -14.47
C ARG A 275 -5.43 3.95 -13.65
N GLN A 276 -6.65 4.17 -13.16
CA GLN A 276 -6.97 5.27 -12.23
C GLN A 276 -6.19 5.12 -10.92
N SER A 277 -6.14 3.91 -10.36
CA SER A 277 -5.35 3.63 -9.15
C SER A 277 -3.84 3.89 -9.36
N MET A 278 -3.31 3.51 -10.52
CA MET A 278 -1.92 3.76 -10.90
C MET A 278 -1.64 5.26 -11.02
N ALA A 279 -2.52 6.02 -11.69
CA ALA A 279 -2.39 7.47 -11.84
C ALA A 279 -2.39 8.18 -10.49
N LEU A 280 -3.34 7.85 -9.60
CA LEU A 280 -3.38 8.36 -8.23
C LEU A 280 -2.08 8.04 -7.48
N GLY A 281 -1.59 6.82 -7.64
CA GLY A 281 -0.35 6.38 -7.00
C GLY A 281 0.91 7.09 -7.51
N LEU A 282 0.99 7.40 -8.81
CA LEU A 282 2.09 8.17 -9.39
C LEU A 282 2.03 9.63 -8.94
N LEU A 283 0.84 10.24 -8.92
CA LEU A 283 0.65 11.59 -8.42
C LEU A 283 1.08 11.70 -6.95
N ILE A 284 0.62 10.78 -6.09
CA ILE A 284 1.04 10.78 -4.68
C ILE A 284 2.56 10.69 -4.56
N ASN A 285 3.22 9.85 -5.37
CA ASN A 285 4.67 9.77 -5.34
C ASN A 285 5.35 11.08 -5.78
N GLU A 286 4.87 11.72 -6.85
CA GLU A 286 5.32 13.04 -7.29
C GLU A 286 5.16 14.09 -6.17
N GLU A 287 4.00 14.11 -5.51
CA GLU A 287 3.69 15.08 -4.47
C GLU A 287 4.46 14.83 -3.16
N MET A 288 4.73 13.57 -2.82
CA MET A 288 5.48 13.18 -1.61
C MET A 288 6.97 13.54 -1.67
N HIS A 289 7.56 13.75 -2.86
CA HIS A 289 8.95 14.18 -3.00
C HIS A 289 9.23 15.55 -2.36
N PHE A 290 8.20 16.35 -2.10
CA PHE A 290 8.31 17.66 -1.47
C PHE A 290 8.25 17.61 0.05
N LEU A 291 7.89 16.48 0.65
CA LEU A 291 7.97 16.29 2.09
C LEU A 291 9.38 15.77 2.44
N PRO A 292 9.95 16.15 3.59
CA PRO A 292 11.10 15.45 4.17
C PRO A 292 10.66 14.00 4.42
N SER A 293 10.85 13.13 3.43
CA SER A 293 10.21 11.83 3.44
C SER A 293 11.08 10.83 4.18
N ASP A 294 10.54 10.29 5.27
CA ASP A 294 11.01 9.03 5.81
C ASP A 294 10.65 7.92 4.79
N ASN A 295 11.65 7.10 4.43
CA ASN A 295 11.46 5.93 3.59
C ASN A 295 10.37 4.99 4.15
N LEU A 296 10.16 5.01 5.47
CA LEU A 296 9.11 4.28 6.15
C LEU A 296 7.71 4.74 5.72
N THR A 297 7.38 6.04 5.80
CA THR A 297 6.04 6.55 5.45
C THR A 297 5.70 6.28 3.99
N VAL A 298 6.66 6.49 3.07
CA VAL A 298 6.47 6.18 1.65
C VAL A 298 6.24 4.68 1.43
N SER A 299 6.98 3.84 2.15
CA SER A 299 6.81 2.38 2.09
C SER A 299 5.47 1.94 2.64
N ALA A 300 5.02 2.46 3.78
CA ALA A 300 3.72 2.19 4.38
C ALA A 300 2.56 2.57 3.45
N LEU A 301 2.61 3.76 2.85
CA LEU A 301 1.63 4.21 1.86
C LEU A 301 1.62 3.31 0.61
N THR A 302 2.80 2.90 0.14
CA THR A 302 2.91 2.02 -1.02
C THR A 302 2.31 0.64 -0.74
N ILE A 303 2.62 0.04 0.42
CA ILE A 303 2.07 -1.26 0.83
C ILE A 303 0.55 -1.19 0.93
N THR A 304 0.02 -0.21 1.66
CA THR A 304 -1.43 -0.09 1.90
C THR A 304 -2.20 0.11 0.60
N MET A 305 -1.67 0.90 -0.35
CA MET A 305 -2.24 1.01 -1.71
C MET A 305 -2.18 -0.32 -2.45
N MET A 306 -1.06 -1.05 -2.38
CA MET A 306 -0.93 -2.33 -3.07
C MET A 306 -1.89 -3.39 -2.53
N MET A 307 -2.04 -3.46 -1.20
CA MET A 307 -2.98 -4.35 -0.55
C MET A 307 -4.43 -4.04 -0.95
N ALA A 308 -4.80 -2.75 -0.98
CA ALA A 308 -6.13 -2.33 -1.44
C ALA A 308 -6.40 -2.73 -2.91
N GLN A 309 -5.39 -2.59 -3.78
CA GLN A 309 -5.48 -3.01 -5.19
C GLN A 309 -5.62 -4.53 -5.35
N GLU A 310 -4.90 -5.31 -4.54
CA GLU A 310 -4.94 -6.77 -4.57
C GLU A 310 -6.30 -7.31 -4.10
N GLN A 311 -6.84 -6.79 -3.00
CA GLN A 311 -8.16 -7.16 -2.50
C GLN A 311 -9.29 -6.86 -3.50
N ALA A 312 -9.23 -5.71 -4.18
CA ALA A 312 -10.19 -5.36 -5.22
C ALA A 312 -10.13 -6.33 -6.41
N ALA A 313 -8.92 -6.76 -6.80
CA ALA A 313 -8.71 -7.72 -7.87
C ALA A 313 -9.30 -9.10 -7.56
N VAL A 314 -9.11 -9.60 -6.33
CA VAL A 314 -9.67 -10.88 -5.87
C VAL A 314 -11.20 -10.82 -5.82
N THR A 315 -11.76 -9.74 -5.26
CA THR A 315 -13.22 -9.57 -5.16
C THR A 315 -13.90 -9.56 -6.53
N ALA A 316 -13.30 -8.88 -7.52
CA ALA A 316 -13.82 -8.85 -8.89
C ALA A 316 -13.79 -10.24 -9.55
N ALA A 317 -12.76 -11.06 -9.31
CA ALA A 317 -12.66 -12.40 -9.86
C ALA A 317 -13.76 -13.33 -9.30
N ILE A 318 -14.03 -13.26 -7.99
CA ILE A 318 -15.10 -14.03 -7.33
C ILE A 318 -16.47 -13.63 -7.88
N ALA A 319 -16.73 -12.33 -8.03
CA ALA A 319 -17.98 -11.83 -8.58
C ALA A 319 -18.21 -12.32 -10.02
N ALA A 320 -17.15 -12.33 -10.85
CA ALA A 320 -17.21 -12.85 -12.21
C ALA A 320 -17.48 -14.36 -12.25
N SER A 321 -16.85 -15.16 -11.38
CA SER A 321 -17.09 -16.61 -11.32
C SER A 321 -18.50 -16.96 -10.88
N VAL A 322 -19.05 -16.23 -9.90
CA VAL A 322 -20.44 -16.42 -9.43
C VAL A 322 -21.44 -16.03 -10.52
N SER A 323 -21.20 -14.92 -11.21
CA SER A 323 -22.03 -14.49 -12.34
C SER A 323 -22.01 -15.52 -13.48
N ALA A 324 -20.85 -16.10 -13.79
CA ALA A 324 -20.71 -17.12 -14.82
C ALA A 324 -21.43 -18.43 -14.45
N ALA A 325 -21.34 -18.85 -13.19
CA ALA A 325 -22.04 -20.03 -12.67
C ALA A 325 -23.58 -19.86 -12.72
N ASN A 326 -24.09 -18.67 -12.40
CA ASN A 326 -25.52 -18.38 -12.48
C ASN A 326 -26.04 -18.21 -13.92
N SER A 327 -25.17 -17.82 -14.87
CA SER A 327 -25.53 -17.76 -16.30
C SER A 327 -25.45 -19.10 -17.03
N SER A 328 -24.89 -20.12 -16.38
CA SER A 328 -24.77 -21.49 -16.91
C SER A 328 -25.74 -22.48 -16.22
N SER A 329 -26.67 -21.97 -15.40
CA SER A 329 -27.81 -22.69 -14.82
C SER A 329 -29.10 -22.29 -15.52
#